data_AF-A0A1K1P574-F1
#
_entry.id   AF-A0A1K1P574-F1
#
_cell.length_a   1.000
_cell.length_b   1.000
_cell.length_c   1.000
_cell.angle_alpha   90.00
_cell.angle_beta   90.00
_cell.angle_gamma   90.00
#
_symmetry.space_group_name_H-M   'P 1'
#
loop_
_entity.id
_entity.type
_entity.pdbx_description
1 polymer ?
#
loop_
_entity_poly.entity_id
_entity_poly.type
_entity_poly.pdbx_seq_one_letter_code
_entity_poly.pdbx_strand_id
1 'polypeptide(L)'
;MKQDNELQTLTEQFWQSFLKANDELNTFITSGMPSSTEKRHKSFVNKWVQLKEKAFKLCTHIDQLSEETIEPIEVVLPWKTDTFKEAWELWKNYLAEQHKKYMKSRMEYAALNYLKKLSENNEAIAIEYLQFAMSNGYPRFFKVTTKSYEQPNIAGGRGDGDY
;
A
#
# COMPACT_ATOMS: atom_id res chain seq x y z
N MET A 1 -6.56 -13.47 5.37
CA MET A 1 -6.83 -14.53 6.38
C MET A 1 -5.59 -15.05 7.12
N LYS A 2 -4.62 -15.75 6.50
CA LYS A 2 -3.42 -16.22 7.24
C LYS A 2 -2.46 -15.08 7.65
N GLN A 3 -2.21 -14.12 6.75
CA GLN A 3 -1.33 -12.97 7.02
C GLN A 3 -1.90 -12.02 8.09
N ASP A 4 -3.23 -11.79 8.11
CA ASP A 4 -3.86 -10.92 9.11
C ASP A 4 -3.77 -11.53 10.52
N ASN A 5 -3.91 -12.85 10.63
CA ASN A 5 -3.79 -13.59 11.89
C ASN A 5 -2.34 -13.67 12.37
N GLU A 6 -1.37 -13.73 11.46
CA GLU A 6 0.06 -13.68 11.76
C GLU A 6 0.49 -12.28 12.27
N LEU A 7 -0.02 -11.21 11.65
CA LEU A 7 0.21 -9.83 12.10
C LEU A 7 -0.41 -9.55 13.47
N GLN A 8 -1.63 -10.03 13.72
CA GLN A 8 -2.26 -9.95 15.04
C GLN A 8 -1.41 -10.70 16.10
N THR A 9 -0.95 -11.90 15.76
CA THR A 9 -0.11 -12.70 16.67
C THR A 9 1.24 -12.02 16.96
N LEU A 10 1.90 -11.45 15.95
CA LEU A 10 3.14 -10.68 16.12
C LEU A 10 2.95 -9.43 16.99
N THR A 11 1.83 -8.73 16.80
CA THR A 11 1.49 -7.52 17.57
C THR A 11 1.25 -7.86 19.04
N GLU A 12 0.53 -8.94 19.32
CA GLU A 12 0.29 -9.46 20.66
C GLU A 12 1.60 -9.86 21.35
N GLN A 13 2.47 -10.61 20.66
CA GLN A 13 3.77 -11.05 21.19
C GLN A 13 4.71 -9.87 21.51
N PHE A 14 4.73 -8.88 20.63
CA PHE A 14 5.48 -7.64 20.87
C PHE A 14 4.97 -6.92 22.11
N TRP A 15 3.64 -6.79 22.25
CA TRP A 15 3.03 -6.10 23.39
C TRP A 15 3.32 -6.79 24.72
N GLN A 16 3.22 -8.13 24.78
CA GLN A 16 3.55 -8.88 25.99
C GLN A 16 5.03 -8.74 26.38
N SER A 17 5.93 -8.77 25.40
CA SER A 17 7.36 -8.57 25.64
C SER A 17 7.65 -7.16 26.16
N PHE A 18 6.94 -6.16 25.62
CA PHE A 18 7.04 -4.78 26.03
C PHE A 18 6.51 -4.54 27.45
N LEU A 19 5.36 -5.12 27.80
CA LEU A 19 4.79 -5.06 29.16
C LEU A 19 5.74 -5.68 30.18
N LYS A 20 6.29 -6.85 29.87
CA LYS A 20 7.26 -7.53 30.74
C LYS A 20 8.52 -6.68 30.97
N ALA A 21 9.09 -6.11 29.91
CA ALA A 21 10.23 -5.21 30.02
C ALA A 21 9.91 -3.95 30.85
N ASN A 22 8.69 -3.42 30.73
CA ASN A 22 8.21 -2.31 31.57
C ASN A 22 8.14 -2.71 33.05
N ASP A 23 7.66 -3.91 33.37
CA ASP A 23 7.52 -4.36 34.75
C ASP A 23 8.87 -4.66 35.40
N GLU A 24 9.80 -5.26 34.65
CA GLU A 24 11.20 -5.44 35.08
C GLU A 24 11.87 -4.09 35.35
N LEU A 25 11.64 -3.11 34.49
CA LEU A 25 12.14 -1.76 34.65
C LEU A 25 11.53 -1.05 35.88
N ASN A 26 10.22 -1.15 36.10
CA ASN A 26 9.58 -0.58 37.28
C ASN A 26 10.07 -1.24 38.56
N THR A 27 10.24 -2.57 38.54
CA THR A 27 10.81 -3.33 39.65
C THR A 27 12.21 -2.82 39.96
N PHE A 28 13.08 -2.69 38.95
CA PHE A 28 14.44 -2.16 39.09
C PHE A 28 14.47 -0.74 39.69
N ILE A 29 13.55 0.13 39.27
CA ILE A 29 13.44 1.50 39.81
C ILE A 29 13.00 1.49 41.28
N THR A 30 12.07 0.61 41.66
CA THR A 30 11.50 0.54 43.02
C THR A 30 12.37 -0.23 44.01
N SER A 31 13.22 -1.16 43.55
CA SER A 31 13.99 -2.07 44.42
C SER A 31 15.31 -1.50 44.97
N GLY A 32 15.62 -0.21 44.78
CA GLY A 32 16.65 0.49 45.55
C GLY A 32 17.77 1.17 44.75
N MET A 33 17.43 2.28 44.07
CA MET A 33 18.43 3.20 43.51
C MET A 33 18.68 4.40 44.45
N PRO A 34 19.90 4.97 44.52
CA PRO A 34 20.21 6.11 45.39
C PRO A 34 19.42 7.38 45.02
N SER A 35 18.99 8.15 46.03
CA SER A 35 18.20 9.39 45.90
C SER A 35 18.82 10.46 44.97
N SER A 36 20.15 10.43 44.78
CA SER A 36 20.86 11.30 43.84
C SER A 36 20.49 11.09 42.36
N THR A 37 19.80 9.99 42.04
CA THR A 37 19.34 9.66 40.68
C THR A 37 17.84 9.91 40.45
N GLU A 38 17.08 10.28 41.49
CA GLU A 38 15.60 10.37 41.50
C GLU A 38 15.03 11.30 40.40
N LYS A 39 15.65 12.48 40.17
CA LYS A 39 15.23 13.41 39.09
C LYS A 39 15.40 12.83 37.69
N ARG A 40 16.46 12.06 37.43
CA ARG A 40 16.71 11.43 36.12
C ARG A 40 15.71 10.29 35.86
N HIS A 41 15.34 9.57 36.90
CA HIS A 41 14.33 8.50 36.82
C HIS A 41 12.94 9.05 36.53
N LYS A 42 12.50 10.11 37.21
CA LYS A 42 11.17 10.69 36.97
C LYS A 42 11.00 11.18 35.52
N SER A 43 12.03 11.78 34.94
CA SER A 43 12.02 12.21 33.54
C SER A 43 11.94 11.02 32.58
N PHE A 44 12.69 9.95 32.85
CA PHE A 44 12.66 8.73 32.05
C PHE A 44 11.31 8.01 32.16
N VAL A 45 10.77 7.82 33.37
CA VAL A 45 9.45 7.21 33.60
C VAL A 45 8.37 8.00 32.86
N ASN A 46 8.39 9.33 32.91
CA ASN A 46 7.43 10.17 32.16
C ASN A 46 7.55 9.97 30.64
N LYS A 47 8.77 9.92 30.10
CA LYS A 47 8.99 9.64 28.67
C LYS A 47 8.53 8.24 28.27
N TRP A 48 8.73 7.26 29.16
CA TRP A 48 8.29 5.89 28.96
C TRP A 48 6.76 5.78 28.96
N VAL A 49 6.07 6.45 29.90
CA VAL A 49 4.60 6.54 29.91
C VAL A 49 4.08 7.18 28.62
N GLN A 50 4.70 8.27 28.15
CA GLN A 50 4.32 8.89 26.88
C GLN A 50 4.53 7.96 25.68
N LEU A 51 5.59 7.15 25.68
CA LEU A 51 5.82 6.17 24.62
C LEU A 51 4.74 5.08 24.64
N LYS A 52 4.33 4.61 25.82
CA LYS A 52 3.23 3.65 26.00
C LYS A 52 1.92 4.16 25.42
N GLU A 53 1.55 5.39 25.75
CA GLU A 53 0.33 6.00 25.23
C GLU A 53 0.36 6.12 23.70
N LYS A 54 1.52 6.48 23.13
CA LYS A 54 1.68 6.56 21.66
C LYS A 54 1.59 5.18 21.00
N ALA A 55 2.23 4.17 21.58
CA ALA A 55 2.18 2.80 21.08
C ALA A 55 0.75 2.24 21.14
N PHE A 56 0.05 2.45 22.25
CA PHE A 56 -1.35 2.04 22.39
C PHE A 56 -2.25 2.69 21.34
N LYS A 57 -2.17 4.03 21.17
CA LYS A 57 -2.93 4.74 20.13
C LYS A 57 -2.66 4.22 18.73
N LEU A 58 -1.40 3.89 18.43
CA LEU A 58 -1.01 3.34 17.14
C LEU A 58 -1.61 1.94 16.92
N CYS A 59 -1.56 1.07 17.93
CA CYS A 59 -2.19 -0.26 17.85
C CYS A 59 -3.70 -0.15 17.65
N THR A 60 -4.39 0.69 18.45
CA THR A 60 -5.84 0.93 18.29
C THR A 60 -6.18 1.44 16.90
N HIS A 61 -5.35 2.31 16.32
CA HIS A 61 -5.57 2.80 14.97
C HIS A 61 -5.37 1.70 13.92
N ILE A 62 -4.38 0.82 14.09
CA ILE A 62 -4.17 -0.34 13.23
C ILE A 62 -5.35 -1.31 13.33
N ASP A 63 -5.86 -1.58 14.52
CA ASP A 63 -7.00 -2.46 14.74
C ASP A 63 -8.26 -1.90 14.05
N GLN A 64 -8.54 -0.61 14.23
CA GLN A 64 -9.64 0.08 13.53
C GLN A 64 -9.49 0.01 12.01
N LEU A 65 -8.28 0.26 11.49
CA LEU A 65 -8.01 0.14 10.06
C LEU A 65 -8.25 -1.30 9.58
N SER A 66 -7.93 -2.30 10.39
CA SER A 66 -8.13 -3.72 10.06
C SER A 66 -9.60 -4.11 10.04
N GLU A 67 -10.41 -3.63 11.00
CA GLU A 67 -11.86 -3.88 11.07
C GLU A 67 -12.62 -3.19 9.93
N GLU A 68 -12.13 -2.05 9.45
CA GLU A 68 -12.71 -1.33 8.31
C GLU A 68 -12.25 -1.87 6.94
N THR A 69 -11.33 -2.84 6.90
CA THR A 69 -10.85 -3.38 5.62
C THR A 69 -11.83 -4.37 5.01
N ILE A 70 -12.41 -3.98 3.88
CA ILE A 70 -13.19 -4.88 3.03
C ILE A 70 -12.28 -6.01 2.55
N GLU A 71 -12.69 -7.26 2.76
CA GLU A 71 -11.94 -8.43 2.33
C GLU A 71 -11.58 -8.33 0.83
N PRO A 72 -10.29 -8.55 0.48
CA PRO A 72 -9.87 -8.55 -0.90
C PRO A 72 -10.57 -9.65 -1.69
N ILE A 73 -11.08 -9.33 -2.87
CA ILE A 73 -11.58 -10.36 -3.79
C ILE A 73 -10.41 -11.08 -4.47
N GLU A 74 -10.62 -12.35 -4.81
CA GLU A 74 -9.67 -13.08 -5.64
C GLU A 74 -9.64 -12.49 -7.06
N VAL A 75 -8.45 -12.14 -7.53
CA VAL A 75 -8.24 -11.56 -8.85
C VAL A 75 -7.64 -12.62 -9.77
N VAL A 76 -8.39 -12.99 -10.82
CA VAL A 76 -7.94 -13.95 -11.84
C VAL A 76 -7.52 -13.21 -13.09
N LEU A 77 -6.31 -13.50 -13.59
CA LEU A 77 -5.82 -12.93 -14.85
C LEU A 77 -6.64 -13.46 -16.04
N PRO A 78 -7.02 -12.60 -17.01
CA PRO A 78 -7.79 -13.02 -18.19
C PRO A 78 -7.06 -14.02 -19.08
N TRP A 79 -5.72 -13.92 -19.13
CA TRP A 79 -4.82 -14.80 -19.86
C TRP A 79 -3.81 -15.40 -18.88
N LYS A 80 -3.51 -16.69 -19.03
CA LYS A 80 -2.61 -17.45 -18.13
C LYS A 80 -1.17 -17.53 -18.63
N THR A 81 -0.85 -16.78 -19.67
CA THR A 81 0.49 -16.72 -20.24
C THR A 81 1.42 -15.92 -19.33
N ASP A 82 2.69 -16.32 -19.29
CA ASP A 82 3.71 -15.59 -18.54
C ASP A 82 3.93 -14.19 -19.12
N THR A 83 3.83 -14.05 -20.45
CA THR A 83 3.93 -12.76 -21.16
C THR A 83 2.93 -11.73 -20.65
N PHE A 84 1.65 -12.10 -20.52
CA PHE A 84 0.65 -11.17 -20.01
C PHE A 84 0.86 -10.88 -18.53
N LYS A 85 1.20 -11.90 -17.74
CA LYS A 85 1.47 -11.73 -16.31
C LYS A 85 2.60 -10.73 -16.05
N GLU A 86 3.70 -10.85 -16.78
CA GLU A 86 4.83 -9.92 -16.71
C GLU A 86 4.41 -8.50 -17.11
N ALA A 87 3.68 -8.36 -18.22
CA ALA A 87 3.18 -7.05 -18.66
C ALA A 87 2.24 -6.40 -17.64
N TRP A 88 1.39 -7.20 -16.99
CA TRP A 88 0.47 -6.71 -15.96
C TRP A 88 1.18 -6.27 -14.68
N GLU A 89 2.15 -7.05 -14.21
CA GLU A 89 2.98 -6.66 -13.07
C GLU A 89 3.78 -5.39 -13.37
N LEU A 90 4.35 -5.28 -14.57
CA LEU A 90 5.04 -4.08 -15.02
C LEU A 90 4.12 -2.86 -15.02
N TRP A 91 2.88 -3.00 -15.48
CA TRP A 91 1.88 -1.93 -15.44
C TRP A 91 1.53 -1.50 -14.00
N LYS A 92 1.36 -2.45 -13.08
CA LYS A 92 1.10 -2.14 -11.66
C LYS A 92 2.27 -1.38 -11.04
N ASN A 93 3.49 -1.83 -11.29
CA ASN A 93 4.71 -1.19 -10.81
C ASN A 93 4.83 0.24 -11.35
N TYR A 94 4.55 0.43 -12.65
CA TYR A 94 4.52 1.74 -13.27
C TYR A 94 3.53 2.69 -12.58
N LEU A 95 2.30 2.24 -12.31
CA LEU A 95 1.30 3.06 -11.61
C LEU A 95 1.73 3.42 -10.19
N ALA A 96 2.35 2.49 -9.48
CA ALA A 96 2.89 2.74 -8.14
C ALA A 96 4.07 3.72 -8.19
N GLU A 97 4.97 3.56 -9.15
CA GLU A 97 6.19 4.35 -9.27
C GLU A 97 5.88 5.80 -9.69
N GLN A 98 5.18 5.95 -10.82
CA GLN A 98 4.98 7.23 -11.50
C GLN A 98 3.76 8.00 -10.98
N HIS A 99 2.71 7.28 -10.56
CA HIS A 99 1.43 7.88 -10.17
C HIS A 99 1.06 7.69 -8.70
N LYS A 100 1.90 6.98 -7.91
CA LYS A 100 1.62 6.62 -6.52
C LYS A 100 0.26 5.93 -6.33
N LYS A 101 -0.17 5.18 -7.34
CA LYS A 101 -1.45 4.44 -7.36
C LYS A 101 -1.22 2.96 -7.18
N TYR A 102 -1.72 2.42 -6.07
CA TYR A 102 -1.71 0.98 -5.79
C TYR A 102 -3.07 0.38 -6.12
N MET A 103 -3.09 -0.65 -6.96
CA MET A 103 -4.34 -1.35 -7.27
C MET A 103 -4.78 -2.20 -6.08
N LYS A 104 -5.97 -1.90 -5.54
CA LYS A 104 -6.68 -2.84 -4.66
C LYS A 104 -7.44 -3.86 -5.50
N SER A 105 -7.74 -5.03 -4.92
CA SER A 105 -8.36 -6.18 -5.59
C SER A 105 -9.56 -5.85 -6.50
N ARG A 106 -10.50 -5.03 -6.02
CA ARG A 106 -11.69 -4.62 -6.81
C ARG A 106 -11.34 -3.76 -8.03
N MET A 107 -10.37 -2.86 -7.87
CA MET A 107 -9.90 -2.02 -8.97
C MET A 107 -9.12 -2.86 -9.99
N GLU A 108 -8.29 -3.79 -9.51
CA GLU A 108 -7.54 -4.72 -10.36
C GLU A 108 -8.48 -5.61 -11.17
N TYR A 109 -9.48 -6.23 -10.52
CA TYR A 109 -10.52 -7.02 -11.17
C TYR A 109 -11.27 -6.23 -12.25
N ALA A 110 -11.71 -5.02 -11.93
CA ALA A 110 -12.42 -4.16 -12.88
C ALA A 110 -11.52 -3.76 -14.06
N ALA A 111 -10.25 -3.41 -13.80
CA ALA A 111 -9.29 -3.03 -14.83
C ALA A 111 -8.95 -4.20 -15.76
N LEU A 112 -8.75 -5.41 -15.24
CA LEU A 112 -8.52 -6.62 -16.05
C LEU A 112 -9.72 -6.94 -16.95
N ASN A 113 -10.94 -6.87 -16.42
CA ASN A 113 -12.15 -7.06 -17.22
C ASN A 113 -12.31 -5.97 -18.29
N TYR A 114 -12.02 -4.72 -17.95
CA TYR A 114 -12.04 -3.62 -18.91
C TYR A 114 -11.00 -3.82 -20.01
N LEU A 115 -9.77 -4.20 -19.65
CA LEU A 115 -8.69 -4.49 -20.61
C LEU A 115 -9.07 -5.63 -21.56
N LYS A 116 -9.63 -6.72 -21.03
CA LYS A 116 -10.13 -7.85 -21.82
C LYS A 116 -11.21 -7.43 -22.82
N LYS A 117 -12.16 -6.60 -22.37
CA LYS A 117 -13.22 -6.07 -23.25
C LYS A 117 -12.67 -5.13 -24.31
N LEU A 118 -11.76 -4.24 -23.92
CA LEU A 118 -11.16 -3.19 -24.76
C LEU A 118 -10.29 -3.77 -25.88
N SER A 119 -9.55 -4.84 -25.57
CA SER A 119 -8.70 -5.59 -26.49
C SER A 119 -9.48 -6.64 -27.29
N GLU A 120 -10.81 -6.70 -27.16
CA GLU A 120 -11.65 -7.69 -27.85
C GLU A 120 -11.17 -9.14 -27.57
N ASN A 121 -10.74 -9.38 -26.31
CA ASN A 121 -10.17 -10.64 -25.82
C ASN A 121 -8.83 -11.06 -26.50
N ASN A 122 -8.12 -10.13 -27.13
CA ASN A 122 -6.81 -10.36 -27.74
C ASN A 122 -5.66 -9.93 -26.80
N GLU A 123 -4.88 -10.91 -26.34
CA GLU A 123 -3.77 -10.69 -25.40
C GLU A 123 -2.71 -9.72 -25.94
N ALA A 124 -2.30 -9.88 -27.21
CA ALA A 124 -1.25 -9.06 -27.79
C ALA A 124 -1.65 -7.58 -27.84
N ILE A 125 -2.91 -7.32 -28.21
CA ILE A 125 -3.48 -5.97 -28.23
C ILE A 125 -3.59 -5.39 -26.81
N ALA A 126 -3.96 -6.22 -25.82
CA ALA A 126 -3.99 -5.79 -24.43
C ALA A 126 -2.61 -5.34 -23.94
N ILE A 127 -1.55 -6.11 -24.23
CA ILE A 127 -0.17 -5.77 -23.88
C ILE A 127 0.25 -4.46 -24.57
N GLU A 128 -0.07 -4.30 -25.85
CA GLU A 128 0.21 -3.08 -26.61
C GLU A 128 -0.43 -1.84 -25.96
N TYR A 129 -1.69 -1.94 -25.52
CA TYR A 129 -2.37 -0.82 -24.86
C TYR A 129 -1.73 -0.43 -23.52
N LEU A 130 -1.25 -1.42 -22.75
CA LEU A 130 -0.51 -1.14 -21.52
C LEU A 130 0.81 -0.43 -21.84
N GLN A 131 1.58 -0.97 -22.80
CA GLN A 131 2.86 -0.39 -23.21
C GLN A 131 2.70 1.03 -23.76
N PHE A 132 1.67 1.28 -24.57
CA PHE A 132 1.36 2.61 -25.08
C PHE A 132 1.01 3.59 -23.95
N ALA A 133 0.20 3.17 -22.98
CA ALA A 133 -0.14 4.01 -21.84
C ALA A 133 1.10 4.36 -21.01
N MET A 134 1.99 3.38 -20.79
CA MET A 134 3.25 3.58 -20.06
C MET A 134 4.18 4.54 -20.78
N SER A 135 4.39 4.36 -22.09
CA SER A 135 5.30 5.19 -22.88
C SER A 135 4.87 6.66 -22.94
N ASN A 136 3.57 6.92 -22.83
CA ASN A 136 3.00 8.27 -22.85
C ASN A 136 2.73 8.86 -21.45
N GLY A 137 3.09 8.15 -20.36
CA GLY A 137 2.92 8.71 -19.02
C GLY A 137 1.46 8.68 -18.50
N TYR A 138 0.57 7.90 -19.11
CA TYR A 138 -0.85 7.93 -18.74
C TYR A 138 -1.17 7.05 -17.52
N PRO A 139 -1.98 7.54 -16.56
CA PRO A 139 -2.42 6.76 -15.40
C PRO A 139 -3.56 5.77 -15.72
N ARG A 140 -3.91 5.61 -17.00
CA ARG A 140 -5.02 4.78 -17.50
C ARG A 140 -4.70 4.31 -18.91
N PHE A 141 -5.16 3.10 -19.26
CA PHE A 141 -5.10 2.58 -20.63
C PHE A 141 -6.44 2.76 -21.36
N PHE A 142 -6.36 2.82 -22.68
CA PHE A 142 -7.49 3.07 -23.58
C PHE A 142 -7.21 2.45 -24.96
N LYS A 143 -8.23 2.36 -25.80
CA LYS A 143 -8.11 1.77 -27.13
C LYS A 143 -7.14 2.64 -27.95
N VAL A 144 -6.04 2.03 -28.39
CA VAL A 144 -5.07 2.71 -29.25
C VAL A 144 -5.49 2.50 -30.70
N THR A 145 -5.46 3.58 -31.48
CA THR A 145 -5.72 3.56 -32.92
C THR A 145 -4.48 4.06 -33.65
N THR A 146 -4.38 3.88 -34.97
CA THR A 146 -3.27 4.42 -35.77
C THR A 146 -3.07 5.92 -35.56
N LYS A 147 -4.17 6.69 -35.44
CA LYS A 147 -4.13 8.12 -35.12
C LYS A 147 -3.48 8.44 -33.78
N SER A 148 -3.55 7.51 -32.81
CA SER A 148 -2.96 7.68 -31.48
C SER A 148 -1.42 7.70 -31.52
N TYR A 149 -0.80 7.06 -32.51
CA TYR A 149 0.66 7.11 -32.71
C TYR A 149 1.09 8.35 -33.50
N GLU A 150 0.26 8.82 -34.42
CA GLU A 150 0.56 9.98 -35.28
C GLU A 150 0.38 11.32 -34.56
N GLN A 151 -0.52 11.39 -33.57
CA GLN A 151 -0.78 12.60 -32.78
C GLN A 151 -0.89 12.25 -31.28
N PRO A 152 0.23 11.99 -30.59
CA PRO A 152 0.19 11.76 -29.15
C PRO A 152 -0.33 13.01 -28.45
N ASN A 153 -1.46 12.88 -27.75
CA ASN A 153 -2.06 14.00 -27.02
C ASN A 153 -1.19 14.29 -25.78
N ILE A 154 -0.30 15.28 -25.90
CA ILE A 154 0.58 15.72 -24.82
C ILE A 154 -0.31 16.35 -23.74
N ALA A 155 -0.56 15.60 -22.66
CA ALA A 155 -1.30 16.09 -21.50
C ALA A 155 -0.46 17.19 -20.81
N GLY A 156 -0.69 18.44 -21.21
CA GLY A 156 0.04 19.62 -20.73
C GLY A 156 -0.19 20.89 -21.54
N GLY A 157 -0.68 20.80 -22.78
CA GLY A 157 -1.08 21.97 -23.57
C GLY A 157 -2.43 22.52 -23.09
N ARG A 158 -2.40 23.56 -22.24
CA ARG A 158 -3.53 24.48 -22.12
C ARG A 158 -3.76 25.06 -23.52
N GLY A 159 -4.87 24.67 -24.16
CA GLY A 159 -5.36 25.32 -25.36
C GLY A 159 -5.90 26.69 -24.97
N ASP A 160 -5.01 27.68 -24.83
CA ASP A 160 -5.38 29.07 -25.03
C ASP A 160 -5.53 29.25 -26.55
N GLY A 161 -6.75 29.52 -26.98
CA GLY A 161 -7.11 29.65 -28.39
C GLY A 161 -8.53 30.16 -28.52
N ASP A 162 -8.76 31.34 -27.96
CA ASP A 162 -9.82 32.23 -28.43
C ASP A 162 -9.58 32.59 -29.91
N TYR A 163 -10.70 32.77 -30.62
CA TYR A 163 -10.93 33.20 -32.02
C TYR A 163 -10.91 32.14 -33.12
#